data_AF-T0ZK03-F1
#
_entry.id   AF-T0ZK03-F1
#
_cell.length_a   1.000
_cell.length_b   1.000
_cell.length_c   1.000
_cell.angle_alpha   90.00
_cell.angle_beta   90.00
_cell.angle_gamma   90.00
#
_symmetry.space_group_name_H-M   'P 1'
#
loop_
_entity.id
_entity.type
_entity.pdbx_description
1 polymer ?
#
loop_
_entity_poly.entity_id
_entity_poly.type
_entity_poly.pdbx_seq_one_letter_code
_entity_poly.pdbx_strand_id
1 'polypeptide(L)' 'MRQHQQGTVYLLVLVGPDGSVQDVKVDQSSGYRDLDRAAIEAARKWKFNPGSRDGKPVGGWVKVPVQFKLSNLGF' A
#
# COMPACT_ATOMS: atom_id res chain seq x y z
N MET A 1 18.01 11.38 -16.55
CA MET A 1 17.99 11.83 -15.14
C MET A 1 17.19 10.82 -14.32
N ARG A 2 17.81 10.14 -13.35
CA ARG A 2 17.06 9.34 -12.37
C ARG A 2 16.36 10.33 -11.44
N GLN A 3 15.07 10.56 -11.67
CA GLN A 3 14.31 11.47 -10.82
C GLN A 3 14.31 10.86 -9.41
N HIS A 4 14.88 11.60 -8.45
CA HIS A 4 15.09 11.17 -7.07
C HIS A 4 13.77 11.17 -6.29
N GLN A 5 12.75 10.49 -6.82
CA GLN A 5 11.39 10.53 -6.29
C GLN A 5 11.36 9.80 -4.94
N GLN A 6 11.38 10.58 -3.87
CA GLN A 6 11.12 10.15 -2.49
C GLN A 6 9.73 10.64 -2.11
N GLY A 7 9.05 9.93 -1.22
CA GLY A 7 7.74 10.32 -0.75
C GLY A 7 6.95 9.16 -0.15
N THR A 8 5.80 9.50 0.43
CA THR A 8 4.88 8.52 0.99
C THR A 8 3.59 8.53 0.17
N VAL A 9 3.20 7.36 -0.32
CA VAL A 9 1.86 7.14 -0.88
C VAL A 9 1.00 6.52 0.20
N TYR A 10 -0.14 7.12 0.53
CA TYR A 10 -1.11 6.45 1.38
C TYR A 10 -2.12 5.71 0.53
N LEU A 11 -2.26 4.41 0.78
CA LEU A 11 -3.20 3.56 0.09
C LEU A 11 -4.38 3.22 1.00
N LEU A 12 -5.57 3.10 0.41
CA LEU A 12 -6.70 2.38 0.96
C LEU A 12 -6.76 1.00 0.31
N VAL A 13 -6.67 -0.03 1.14
CA VAL A 13 -6.68 -1.43 0.71
C VAL A 13 -7.93 -2.10 1.26
N LEU A 14 -8.77 -2.65 0.38
CA LEU A 14 -9.89 -3.48 0.77
C LEU A 14 -9.38 -4.90 0.99
N VAL A 15 -9.46 -5.37 2.22
CA VAL A 15 -9.05 -6.72 2.62
C VAL A 15 -10.30 -7.59 2.76
N GLY A 16 -10.27 -8.79 2.19
CA GLY A 16 -11.32 -9.79 2.35
C GLY A 16 -11.24 -10.54 3.70
N PRO A 17 -12.29 -11.26 4.09
CA PRO A 17 -12.29 -12.12 5.29
C PRO A 17 -11.23 -13.24 5.26
N ASP A 18 -10.67 -13.56 4.09
CA ASP A 18 -9.61 -14.54 3.89
C ASP A 18 -8.20 -13.89 3.88
N GLY A 19 -8.12 -12.58 4.14
CA GLY A 19 -6.87 -11.83 4.09
C GLY A 19 -6.39 -11.46 2.68
N SER A 20 -7.17 -11.76 1.64
CA SER A 20 -6.86 -11.35 0.27
C SER A 20 -7.07 -9.84 0.08
N VAL A 21 -6.25 -9.24 -0.78
CA VAL A 21 -6.49 -7.88 -1.26
C VAL A 21 -7.53 -7.94 -2.38
N GLN A 22 -8.66 -7.29 -2.17
CA GLN A 22 -9.77 -7.22 -3.13
C GLN A 22 -9.72 -5.94 -3.97
N ASP A 23 -9.27 -4.82 -3.38
CA ASP A 23 -9.14 -3.54 -4.07
C ASP A 23 -8.01 -2.69 -3.44
N VAL A 24 -7.44 -1.80 -4.23
CA VAL A 24 -6.38 -0.86 -3.82
C VAL A 24 -6.61 0.48 -4.49
N LYS A 25 -6.65 1.55 -3.69
CA LYS A 25 -6.79 2.94 -4.14
C LYS A 25 -5.74 3.83 -3.50
N VAL A 26 -5.37 4.89 -4.20
CA VAL A 26 -4.58 5.98 -3.62
C VAL A 26 -5.52 6.85 -2.81
N ASP A 27 -5.24 6.97 -1.51
CA ASP A 27 -5.90 7.90 -0.59
C ASP A 27 -5.20 9.25 -0.58
N GLN A 28 -3.86 9.23 -0.58
CA GLN A 28 -3.04 10.42 -0.71
C GLN A 28 -1.83 10.11 -1.60
N SER A 29 -1.71 10.89 -2.69
CA SER A 29 -0.60 10.79 -3.64
C SER A 29 0.70 11.26 -3.01
N SER A 30 1.80 10.67 -3.46
CA SER A 30 3.16 11.16 -3.18
C SER A 30 3.52 12.45 -3.94
N GLY A 31 2.66 12.90 -4.87
CA GLY A 31 2.96 13.93 -5.85
C GLY A 31 3.61 13.38 -7.13
N TYR A 32 3.99 12.10 -7.16
CA TYR A 32 4.61 11.45 -8.31
C TYR A 32 3.78 10.25 -8.78
N ARG A 33 3.26 10.33 -10.01
CA ARG A 33 2.39 9.28 -10.58
C ARG A 33 3.06 7.91 -10.65
N ASP A 34 4.37 7.87 -10.87
CA ASP A 34 5.12 6.62 -10.95
C ASP A 34 5.23 5.92 -9.60
N LEU A 35 5.45 6.68 -8.51
CA LEU A 35 5.43 6.15 -7.15
C LEU A 35 4.03 5.66 -6.75
N ASP A 36 2.99 6.42 -7.11
CA ASP A 36 1.60 6.03 -6.83
C ASP A 36 1.24 4.71 -7.52
N ARG A 37 1.62 4.56 -8.80
CA ARG A 37 1.41 3.30 -9.54
C ARG A 37 2.21 2.15 -8.92
N ALA A 38 3.49 2.36 -8.62
CA ALA A 38 4.33 1.35 -8.00
C ALA A 38 3.78 0.90 -6.64
N ALA A 39 3.25 1.83 -5.84
CA ALA A 39 2.61 1.52 -4.57
C ALA A 39 1.38 0.63 -4.75
N ILE A 40 0.49 0.96 -5.71
CA ILE A 40 -0.68 0.13 -6.03
C ILE A 40 -0.25 -1.29 -6.46
N GLU A 41 0.70 -1.39 -7.38
CA GLU A 41 1.16 -2.68 -7.92
C GLU A 41 1.79 -3.56 -6.84
N ALA A 42 2.56 -2.98 -5.92
CA ALA A 42 3.12 -3.68 -4.78
C ALA A 42 2.01 -4.16 -3.84
N ALA A 43 1.07 -3.29 -3.48
CA ALA A 43 0.01 -3.60 -2.53
C ALA A 43 -0.95 -4.69 -3.01
N ARG A 44 -1.19 -4.81 -4.32
CA ARG A 44 -1.99 -5.90 -4.92
C ARG A 44 -1.44 -7.30 -4.63
N LYS A 45 -0.16 -7.43 -4.29
CA LYS A 45 0.51 -8.71 -4.02
C LYS A 45 0.55 -9.06 -2.52
N TRP A 46 0.10 -8.15 -1.66
CA TRP A 46 0.12 -8.37 -0.22
C TRP A 46 -0.96 -9.37 0.21
N LYS A 47 -0.72 -9.97 1.37
CA LYS A 47 -1.70 -10.76 2.13
C LYS A 47 -1.76 -10.18 3.52
N PHE A 48 -2.97 -9.96 4.01
CA PHE A 48 -3.23 -9.36 5.30
C PHE A 48 -3.77 -10.43 6.26
N ASN A 49 -3.57 -10.21 7.56
CA ASN A 49 -4.37 -10.91 8.56
C ASN A 49 -5.67 -10.11 8.73
N PRO A 50 -6.85 -10.65 8.36
CA PRO A 50 -8.11 -9.95 8.48
C PRO A 50 -8.44 -9.65 9.94
N GLY A 51 -9.24 -8.60 10.17
CA GLY A 51 -9.80 -8.36 11.49
C GLY A 51 -10.74 -9.49 11.90
N SER A 52 -11.07 -9.59 13.19
CA SER A 52 -12.07 -10.53 13.69
C SER A 52 -13.19 -9.79 14.39
N ARG A 53 -14.43 -10.20 14.13
CA ARG A 53 -15.63 -9.73 14.83
C ARG A 53 -16.41 -10.96 15.30
N ASP A 54 -16.65 -11.05 16.61
CA ASP A 54 -17.32 -12.19 17.24
C ASP A 54 -16.67 -13.54 16.90
N GLY A 55 -15.33 -13.56 16.83
CA GLY A 55 -14.54 -14.75 16.50
C GLY A 55 -14.52 -15.12 15.01
N LYS A 56 -15.19 -14.36 14.14
CA LYS A 56 -15.23 -14.59 12.70
C LYS A 56 -14.33 -13.57 11.96
N PRO A 57 -13.50 -14.02 11.01
CA PRO A 57 -12.75 -13.11 10.14
C PRO A 57 -13.69 -12.18 9.39
N VAL A 58 -13.36 -10.89 9.36
CA VAL A 58 -14.09 -9.85 8.64
C VAL A 58 -13.14 -9.05 7.76
N GLY A 59 -13.60 -8.76 6.55
CA GLY A 59 -12.93 -7.85 5.65
C GLY A 59 -13.15 -6.38 6.03
N GLY A 60 -12.38 -5.49 5.45
CA GLY A 60 -12.49 -4.05 5.69
C GLY A 60 -11.46 -3.23 4.93
N TRP A 61 -11.67 -1.91 4.94
CA TRP A 61 -10.71 -0.95 4.40
C TRP A 61 -9.61 -0.66 5.42
N VAL A 62 -8.37 -0.72 4.98
CA VAL A 62 -7.18 -0.41 5.79
C VAL A 62 -6.37 0.68 5.09
N LYS A 63 -5.95 1.70 5.84
CA LYS A 63 -5.04 2.75 5.34
C LYS A 63 -3.59 2.35 5.61
N VAL A 64 -2.78 2.25 4.56
CA VAL A 64 -1.38 1.80 4.64
C VAL A 64 -0.44 2.82 4.00
N PRO A 65 0.60 3.32 4.71
CA PRO A 65 1.63 4.16 4.11
C PRO A 65 2.70 3.32 3.38
N VAL A 66 2.98 3.66 2.12
CA VAL A 66 4.10 3.12 1.33
C VAL A 66 5.17 4.19 1.22
N GLN A 67 6.32 3.96 1.87
CA GLN A 67 7.43 4.91 1.89
C GLN A 67 8.47 4.56 0.83
N PHE A 68 8.73 5.48 -0.08
CA PHE A 68 9.84 5.41 -1.04
C PHE A 68 11.00 6.23 -0.50
N LYS A 69 12.09 5.54 -0.15
CA LYS A 69 13.33 6.15 0.34
C LYS A 69 14.43 5.93 -0.68
N LEU A 70 15.24 6.95 -0.92
CA LEU A 70 16.44 6.81 -1.74
C LEU A 70 17.53 6.26 -0.83
N SER A 71 17.96 5.02 -1.07
CA SER A 71 19.12 4.46 -0.41
C SER A 71 20.36 5.17 -0.96
N ASN A 72 20.99 6.03 -0.18
CA ASN A 72 22.34 6.47 -0.50
C ASN A 72 23.26 5.30 -0.18
N LEU A 73 23.55 4.46 -1.17
CA LEU A 73 24.67 3.54 -1.09
C LEU A 73 25.94 4.40 -1.11
N GLY A 74 26.43 4.72 0.10
CA GLY A 74 27.74 5.35 0.26
C GLY A 74 28.81 4.39 -0.23
N PHE A 75 29.54 4.81 -1.27
CA PHE A 75 30.87 4.30 -1.60
C PHE A 75 31.88 5.31 -1.09
#